data_AF-A0A7W1BBF7-F1
#
_entry.id   AF-A0A7W1BBF7-F1
#
_cell.length_a   1.000
_cell.length_b   1.000
_cell.length_c   1.000
_cell.angle_alpha   90.00
_cell.angle_beta   90.00
_cell.angle_gamma   90.00
#
_symmetry.space_group_name_H-M   'P 1'
#
loop_
_entity.id
_entity.type
_entity.pdbx_description
1 polymer ?
#
loop_
_entity_poly.entity_id
_entity_poly.type
_entity_poly.pdbx_seq_one_letter_code
_entity_poly.pdbx_strand_id
1 'polypeptide(L)'
;TLVGSDSHTTTAGALGSFALGIGGMDAAVAMAGHPFELECPSVVRVVLENELQPWVSAKDLILEMLRRLTVKGGINKAYEFDGPGVATLSATERATVCNMILELGATAGLFPGDEECRRFLTEDQERPGDFRELLPDPGCTWDEEMVIDLATLEPLIALPSNPDRVVPVREVAGTKVAQVCVGSSVNSSYEDLAIPAAIVKEAGIHPDLDMTVSPGSRQVLRTITQTGVLADYVVAGARILEPACGPCVGMGQAPPEDVPSVRTMNRNFPGRSGTVRDKVYLASPAVAGASALKGEITDPRDLDMDFPDVSAPKPMIEDAMLILPLPPEAAAKVTILRGRNISPPPVPPDLADSLEGRVLIVLGDDISTGSMSPDGVLVMQERSNIPAISEYCFRKEDPGFVGRAKEWGGGFIVAGDNYGQGSSREHAALAPLQLGVRAVFAKAFHRIHRRNLINNGIVPVVIGKDLYAKAVVGVTWRLPRVRQEIAEGEGMTVEVNGQRFEGRHSFTDLERQLLLEGGLLRHLKSSA
;
A
#
# COMPACT_ATOMS: atom_id res chain seq x y z
N THR A 1 14.80 -1.59 12.64
CA THR A 1 14.47 -0.88 11.39
C THR A 1 14.38 -1.87 10.25
N LEU A 2 13.37 -1.73 9.40
CA LEU A 2 13.13 -2.60 8.24
C LEU A 2 12.66 -1.76 7.05
N VAL A 3 13.17 -2.04 5.86
CA VAL A 3 12.62 -1.52 4.61
C VAL A 3 12.19 -2.66 3.72
N GLY A 4 11.11 -2.47 2.97
CA GLY A 4 10.58 -3.50 2.08
C GLY A 4 10.01 -2.90 0.80
N SER A 5 10.09 -3.64 -0.30
CA SER A 5 9.52 -3.26 -1.60
C SER A 5 8.00 -3.46 -1.67
N ASP A 6 7.33 -3.34 -0.53
CA ASP A 6 5.88 -3.37 -0.39
C ASP A 6 5.43 -2.25 0.56
N SER A 7 4.30 -1.66 0.23
CA SER A 7 3.79 -0.49 0.93
C SER A 7 3.45 -0.84 2.40
N HIS A 8 2.90 -2.02 2.66
CA HIS A 8 2.45 -2.49 3.97
C HIS A 8 3.54 -3.16 4.80
N THR A 9 4.82 -2.95 4.45
CA THR A 9 5.99 -3.32 5.29
C THR A 9 5.89 -2.73 6.70
N THR A 10 5.15 -1.62 6.86
CA THR A 10 4.82 -0.98 8.13
C THR A 10 4.21 -1.93 9.16
N THR A 11 3.62 -3.06 8.74
CA THR A 11 3.09 -4.13 9.61
C THR A 11 4.09 -4.54 10.71
N ALA A 12 5.40 -4.56 10.40
CA ALA A 12 6.44 -4.93 11.36
C ALA A 12 6.59 -3.95 12.54
N GLY A 13 5.97 -2.77 12.47
CA GLY A 13 5.87 -1.83 13.59
C GLY A 13 5.10 -2.36 14.79
N ALA A 14 4.32 -3.43 14.62
CA ALA A 14 3.67 -4.14 15.72
C ALA A 14 4.64 -4.76 16.72
N LEU A 15 5.89 -5.01 16.29
CA LEU A 15 6.95 -5.62 17.10
C LEU A 15 8.11 -4.64 17.39
N GLY A 16 7.81 -3.34 17.52
CA GLY A 16 8.83 -2.33 17.84
C GLY A 16 9.81 -2.00 16.72
N SER A 17 9.55 -2.42 15.48
CA SER A 17 10.41 -2.08 14.34
C SER A 17 9.95 -0.83 13.62
N PHE A 18 10.82 0.18 13.49
CA PHE A 18 10.59 1.26 12.52
C PHE A 18 10.66 0.70 11.10
N ALA A 19 9.49 0.45 10.50
CA ALA A 19 9.35 -0.26 9.25
C ALA A 19 8.59 0.56 8.21
N LEU A 20 9.07 0.57 6.96
CA LEU A 20 8.47 1.37 5.90
C LEU A 20 8.61 0.73 4.52
N GLY A 21 7.62 1.03 3.67
CA GLY A 21 7.63 0.63 2.26
C GLY A 21 8.43 1.59 1.38
N ILE A 22 9.26 1.03 0.51
CA ILE A 22 10.12 1.76 -0.44
C ILE A 22 10.01 1.19 -1.86
N GLY A 23 10.61 1.88 -2.84
CA GLY A 23 10.70 1.39 -4.22
C GLY A 23 11.65 0.20 -4.36
N GLY A 24 11.51 -0.55 -5.47
CA GLY A 24 12.38 -1.71 -5.75
C GLY A 24 13.85 -1.34 -5.88
N MET A 25 14.15 -0.24 -6.58
CA MET A 25 15.51 0.31 -6.67
C MET A 25 16.08 0.70 -5.30
N ASP A 26 15.35 1.46 -4.48
CA ASP A 26 15.84 1.85 -3.15
C ASP A 26 16.14 0.61 -2.28
N ALA A 27 15.30 -0.43 -2.37
CA ALA A 27 15.54 -1.70 -1.67
C ALA A 27 16.82 -2.40 -2.19
N ALA A 28 17.03 -2.44 -3.50
CA ALA A 28 18.23 -3.01 -4.09
C ALA A 28 19.51 -2.23 -3.69
N VAL A 29 19.41 -0.90 -3.59
CA VAL A 29 20.50 -0.02 -3.16
C VAL A 29 20.84 -0.23 -1.68
N ALA A 30 19.83 -0.35 -0.82
CA ALA A 30 20.03 -0.71 0.58
C ALA A 30 20.67 -2.10 0.73
N MET A 31 20.23 -3.08 -0.06
CA MET A 31 20.83 -4.43 -0.10
C MET A 31 22.29 -4.41 -0.57
N ALA A 32 22.67 -3.45 -1.42
CA ALA A 32 24.04 -3.25 -1.88
C ALA A 32 24.93 -2.54 -0.83
N GLY A 33 24.39 -2.19 0.34
CA GLY A 33 25.13 -1.58 1.45
C GLY A 33 25.18 -0.05 1.41
N HIS A 34 24.44 0.59 0.50
CA HIS A 34 24.31 2.04 0.47
C HIS A 34 23.26 2.53 1.47
N PRO A 35 23.44 3.73 2.05
CA PRO A 35 22.44 4.30 2.96
C PRO A 35 21.13 4.60 2.22
N PHE A 36 20.02 4.37 2.91
CA PHE A 36 18.71 4.85 2.49
C PHE A 36 18.41 6.17 3.19
N GLU A 37 18.11 7.21 2.43
CA GLU A 37 17.77 8.53 2.96
C GLU A 37 16.25 8.70 3.08
N LEU A 38 15.83 9.28 4.20
CA LEU A 38 14.44 9.55 4.52
C LEU A 38 14.35 10.96 5.11
N GLU A 39 13.36 11.73 4.65
CA GLU A 39 12.98 12.97 5.32
C GLU A 39 12.50 12.66 6.73
N CYS A 40 13.09 13.31 7.74
CA CYS A 40 12.76 13.06 9.14
C CYS A 40 11.27 13.36 9.39
N PRO A 41 10.44 12.36 9.72
CA PRO A 41 9.01 12.59 9.94
C PRO A 41 8.80 13.25 11.31
N SER A 42 7.75 14.07 11.42
CA SER A 42 7.24 14.46 12.75
C SER A 42 6.57 13.26 13.42
N VAL A 43 6.65 13.16 14.74
CA VAL A 43 6.11 12.03 15.51
C VAL A 43 4.81 12.43 16.19
N VAL A 44 3.75 11.68 15.89
CA VAL A 44 2.44 11.82 16.54
C VAL A 44 2.28 10.72 17.59
N ARG A 45 2.08 11.10 18.84
CA ARG A 45 1.73 10.16 19.91
C ARG A 45 0.24 9.82 19.82
N VAL A 46 -0.09 8.53 19.80
CA VAL A 46 -1.46 8.03 19.87
C VAL A 46 -1.66 7.34 21.22
N VAL A 47 -2.30 8.04 22.15
CA VAL A 47 -2.60 7.51 23.48
C VAL A 47 -3.88 6.67 23.41
N LEU A 48 -3.74 5.37 23.61
CA LEU A 48 -4.84 4.41 23.68
C LEU A 48 -5.26 4.24 25.14
N GLU A 49 -6.53 4.53 25.43
CA GLU A 49 -7.14 4.36 26.76
C GLU A 49 -8.14 3.21 26.76
N ASN A 50 -8.35 2.59 27.93
CA ASN A 50 -9.27 1.46 28.14
C ASN A 50 -9.02 0.28 27.19
N GLU A 51 -10.05 -0.51 26.90
CA GLU A 51 -9.95 -1.75 26.11
C GLU A 51 -11.08 -1.87 25.09
N LEU A 52 -10.81 -2.58 23.99
CA LEU A 52 -11.81 -2.85 22.95
C LEU A 52 -12.96 -3.70 23.50
N GLN A 53 -14.17 -3.35 23.10
CA GLN A 53 -15.37 -4.09 23.48
C GLN A 53 -15.60 -5.30 22.56
N PRO A 54 -16.37 -6.32 22.99
CA PRO A 54 -16.76 -7.42 22.12
C PRO A 54 -17.33 -6.92 20.79
N TRP A 55 -17.00 -7.62 19.69
CA TRP A 55 -17.34 -7.28 18.31
C TRP A 55 -16.62 -6.07 17.69
N VAL A 56 -15.85 -5.33 18.47
CA VAL A 56 -14.96 -4.25 18.00
C VAL A 56 -13.54 -4.80 17.94
N SER A 57 -12.80 -4.51 16.86
CA SER A 57 -11.43 -4.99 16.71
C SER A 57 -10.43 -3.87 16.41
N ALA A 58 -9.15 -4.22 16.40
CA ALA A 58 -8.08 -3.30 15.97
C ALA A 58 -8.28 -2.74 14.55
N LYS A 59 -9.11 -3.40 13.72
CA LYS A 59 -9.55 -2.85 12.44
C LYS A 59 -10.38 -1.58 12.62
N ASP A 60 -11.27 -1.56 13.60
CA ASP A 60 -12.11 -0.40 13.88
C ASP A 60 -11.29 0.77 14.45
N LEU A 61 -10.22 0.48 15.22
CA LEU A 61 -9.27 1.50 15.67
C LEU A 61 -8.59 2.23 14.50
N ILE A 62 -8.03 1.50 13.52
CA ILE A 62 -7.37 2.16 12.38
C ILE A 62 -8.37 2.80 11.40
N LEU A 63 -9.59 2.25 11.30
CA LEU A 63 -10.68 2.90 10.57
C LEU A 63 -11.13 4.21 11.26
N GLU A 64 -11.15 4.27 12.59
CA GLU A 64 -11.44 5.49 13.34
C GLU A 64 -10.37 6.56 13.11
N MET A 65 -9.09 6.17 13.10
CA MET A 65 -8.01 7.08 12.73
C MET A 65 -8.19 7.61 11.30
N LEU A 66 -8.50 6.75 10.33
CA LEU A 66 -8.80 7.15 8.95
C LEU A 66 -10.00 8.10 8.87
N ARG A 67 -11.05 7.86 9.65
CA ARG A 67 -12.23 8.74 9.74
C ARG A 67 -11.88 10.14 10.24
N ARG A 68 -11.01 10.24 11.25
CA ARG A 68 -10.60 11.52 11.85
C ARG A 68 -9.58 12.28 11.00
N LEU A 69 -8.63 11.55 10.40
CA LEU A 69 -7.41 12.13 9.84
C LEU A 69 -7.37 12.12 8.31
N THR A 70 -8.23 11.34 7.66
CA THR A 70 -8.29 11.12 6.20
C THR A 70 -7.03 10.45 5.63
N VAL A 71 -7.03 10.13 4.33
CA VAL A 71 -5.82 9.59 3.65
C VAL A 71 -4.63 10.55 3.59
N LYS A 72 -4.80 11.80 4.05
CA LYS A 72 -3.75 12.82 4.10
C LYS A 72 -3.18 13.03 5.50
N GLY A 73 -3.76 12.38 6.51
CA GLY A 73 -3.48 12.64 7.92
C GLY A 73 -2.04 12.39 8.35
N GLY A 74 -1.38 11.44 7.69
CA GLY A 74 -0.04 10.95 8.01
C GLY A 74 1.08 11.46 7.11
N ILE A 75 0.82 12.38 6.18
CA ILE A 75 1.86 12.91 5.29
C ILE A 75 3.02 13.48 6.14
N ASN A 76 4.24 12.98 5.90
CA ASN A 76 5.45 13.31 6.64
C ASN A 76 5.38 13.06 8.17
N LYS A 77 4.50 12.16 8.60
CA LYS A 77 4.34 11.76 10.00
C LYS A 77 4.67 10.29 10.23
N ALA A 78 5.12 9.99 11.44
CA ALA A 78 5.13 8.64 12.00
C ALA A 78 4.21 8.63 13.23
N TYR A 79 3.48 7.52 13.42
CA TYR A 79 2.58 7.36 14.57
C TYR A 79 3.21 6.41 15.58
N GLU A 80 3.34 6.88 16.81
CA GLU A 80 3.83 6.08 17.94
C GLU A 80 2.66 5.82 18.88
N PHE A 81 2.33 4.54 19.08
CA PHE A 81 1.22 4.12 19.92
C PHE A 81 1.70 3.95 21.37
N ASP A 82 0.96 4.55 22.29
CA ASP A 82 1.29 4.60 23.72
C ASP A 82 0.00 4.54 24.56
N GLY A 83 0.11 4.52 25.88
CA GLY A 83 -1.01 4.49 26.81
C GLY A 83 -1.41 3.09 27.27
N PRO A 84 -2.26 3.00 28.30
CA PRO A 84 -2.61 1.72 28.94
C PRO A 84 -3.31 0.74 28.00
N GLY A 85 -4.05 1.23 27.00
CA GLY A 85 -4.75 0.39 26.02
C GLY A 85 -3.81 -0.38 25.08
N VAL A 86 -2.54 0.00 24.97
CA VAL A 86 -1.55 -0.76 24.18
C VAL A 86 -1.37 -2.17 24.73
N ALA A 87 -1.36 -2.32 26.05
CA ALA A 87 -1.16 -3.62 26.71
C ALA A 87 -2.34 -4.59 26.52
N THR A 88 -3.50 -4.10 26.06
CA THR A 88 -4.69 -4.92 25.82
C THR A 88 -4.76 -5.46 24.39
N LEU A 89 -3.86 -5.03 23.50
CA LEU A 89 -3.83 -5.44 22.10
C LEU A 89 -2.74 -6.49 21.87
N SER A 90 -3.13 -7.61 21.27
CA SER A 90 -2.22 -8.66 20.81
C SER A 90 -1.29 -8.19 19.70
N ALA A 91 -0.19 -8.93 19.47
CA ALA A 91 0.75 -8.63 18.38
C ALA A 91 0.09 -8.57 16.99
N THR A 92 -0.93 -9.40 16.74
CA THR A 92 -1.67 -9.45 15.46
C THR A 92 -2.67 -8.30 15.32
N GLU A 93 -3.29 -7.85 16.41
CA GLU A 93 -4.10 -6.63 16.45
C GLU A 93 -3.25 -5.39 16.20
N ARG A 94 -2.08 -5.28 16.86
CA ARG A 94 -1.09 -4.23 16.59
C ARG A 94 -0.64 -4.26 15.12
N ALA A 95 -0.45 -5.45 14.55
CA ALA A 95 -0.13 -5.62 13.14
C ALA A 95 -1.22 -5.11 12.20
N THR A 96 -2.50 -5.29 12.54
CA THR A 96 -3.63 -4.72 11.77
C THR A 96 -3.52 -3.20 11.69
N VAL A 97 -3.26 -2.54 12.82
CA VAL A 97 -3.15 -1.07 12.91
C VAL A 97 -1.91 -0.58 12.16
N CYS A 98 -0.74 -1.16 12.43
CA CYS A 98 0.52 -0.81 11.77
C CYS A 98 0.51 -1.08 10.26
N ASN A 99 -0.19 -2.12 9.80
CA ASN A 99 -0.37 -2.37 8.38
C ASN A 99 -1.11 -1.19 7.74
N MET A 100 -2.29 -0.86 8.25
CA MET A 100 -3.17 0.16 7.66
C MET A 100 -2.76 1.61 7.96
N ILE A 101 -1.74 1.85 8.79
CA ILE A 101 -1.20 3.20 9.02
C ILE A 101 -0.81 3.90 7.71
N LEU A 102 -0.41 3.12 6.71
CA LEU A 102 -0.02 3.62 5.42
C LEU A 102 -1.19 4.24 4.64
N GLU A 103 -2.42 3.80 4.87
CA GLU A 103 -3.59 4.39 4.23
C GLU A 103 -3.82 5.84 4.68
N LEU A 104 -3.26 6.28 5.81
CA LEU A 104 -3.19 7.70 6.22
C LEU A 104 -2.12 8.49 5.45
N GLY A 105 -1.28 7.83 4.65
CA GLY A 105 -0.07 8.42 4.05
C GLY A 105 1.13 8.45 5.01
N ALA A 106 1.06 7.77 6.15
CA ALA A 106 2.10 7.74 7.17
C ALA A 106 3.41 7.10 6.68
N THR A 107 4.51 7.56 7.26
CA THR A 107 5.85 6.97 7.06
C THR A 107 5.97 5.62 7.76
N ALA A 108 5.50 5.55 9.00
CA ALA A 108 5.50 4.35 9.82
C ALA A 108 4.43 4.47 10.92
N GLY A 109 4.04 3.32 11.45
CA GLY A 109 3.30 3.19 12.72
C GLY A 109 4.08 2.24 13.61
N LEU A 110 4.23 2.56 14.90
CA LEU A 110 5.09 1.84 15.82
C LEU A 110 4.39 1.60 17.16
N PHE A 111 4.28 0.35 17.56
CA PHE A 111 4.00 -0.03 18.94
C PHE A 111 5.31 -0.25 19.70
N PRO A 112 5.34 -0.08 21.04
CA PRO A 112 6.52 -0.36 21.83
C PRO A 112 6.92 -1.84 21.71
N GLY A 113 8.24 -2.09 21.74
CA GLY A 113 8.79 -3.42 21.90
C GLY A 113 8.65 -3.88 23.35
N ASP A 114 7.43 -4.17 23.79
CA ASP A 114 7.05 -4.43 25.18
C ASP A 114 6.84 -5.94 25.46
N GLU A 115 6.18 -6.26 26.58
CA GLU A 115 5.96 -7.65 27.00
C GLU A 115 5.11 -8.46 26.01
N GLU A 116 4.19 -7.84 25.28
CA GLU A 116 3.44 -8.55 24.23
C GLU A 116 4.36 -8.94 23.07
N CYS A 117 5.34 -8.10 22.71
CA CYS A 117 6.35 -8.46 21.73
C CYS A 117 7.22 -9.63 22.22
N ARG A 118 7.57 -9.65 23.52
CA ARG A 118 8.30 -10.77 24.14
C ARG A 118 7.46 -12.05 24.10
N ARG A 119 6.19 -11.97 24.49
CA ARG A 119 5.24 -13.09 24.49
C ARG A 119 5.12 -13.67 23.09
N PHE A 120 4.80 -12.85 22.09
CA PHE A 120 4.68 -13.29 20.70
C PHE A 120 5.97 -13.95 20.19
N LEU A 121 7.14 -13.32 20.40
CA LEU A 121 8.40 -13.89 19.94
C LEU A 121 8.76 -15.21 20.66
N THR A 122 8.45 -15.32 21.95
CA THR A 122 8.81 -16.49 22.76
C THR A 122 7.83 -17.64 22.58
N GLU A 123 6.54 -17.35 22.78
CA GLU A 123 5.47 -18.34 22.84
C GLU A 123 4.96 -18.71 21.45
N ASP A 124 4.81 -17.74 20.55
CA ASP A 124 4.18 -17.96 19.24
C ASP A 124 5.19 -18.23 18.13
N GLN A 125 6.44 -17.75 18.28
CA GLN A 125 7.48 -17.82 17.24
C GLN A 125 8.73 -18.62 17.64
N GLU A 126 8.87 -19.05 18.90
CA GLU A 126 10.04 -19.79 19.41
C GLU A 126 11.39 -19.07 19.20
N ARG A 127 11.36 -17.73 19.25
CA ARG A 127 12.50 -16.82 19.03
C ARG A 127 12.76 -15.88 20.22
N PRO A 128 12.89 -16.38 21.47
CA PRO A 128 13.09 -15.53 22.64
C PRO A 128 14.36 -14.67 22.57
N GLY A 129 15.40 -15.15 21.86
CA GLY A 129 16.67 -14.43 21.71
C GLY A 129 16.62 -13.21 20.78
N ASP A 130 15.56 -13.08 19.97
CA ASP A 130 15.38 -11.95 19.06
C ASP A 130 14.61 -10.80 19.72
N PHE A 131 14.06 -11.01 20.91
CA PHE A 131 13.37 -9.96 21.64
C PHE A 131 14.37 -8.91 22.15
N ARG A 132 14.03 -7.64 21.89
CA ARG A 132 14.68 -6.48 22.48
C ARG A 132 13.60 -5.52 22.96
N GLU A 133 13.69 -5.14 24.22
CA GLU A 133 12.81 -4.10 24.75
C GLU A 133 13.14 -2.76 24.09
N LEU A 134 12.12 -2.11 23.56
CA LEU A 134 12.21 -0.83 22.85
C LEU A 134 11.04 0.05 23.31
N LEU A 135 11.29 0.87 24.33
CA LEU A 135 10.33 1.81 24.90
C LEU A 135 10.75 3.25 24.57
N PRO A 136 9.81 4.20 24.57
CA PRO A 136 10.14 5.62 24.49
C PRO A 136 11.07 6.03 25.64
N ASP A 137 12.07 6.87 25.34
CA ASP A 137 13.00 7.37 26.35
C ASP A 137 12.27 8.24 27.39
N PRO A 138 12.67 8.20 28.68
CA PRO A 138 12.13 9.11 29.68
C PRO A 138 12.31 10.58 29.28
N GLY A 139 11.21 11.33 29.21
CA GLY A 139 11.24 12.75 28.84
C GLY A 139 11.38 13.02 27.35
N CYS A 140 11.22 12.01 26.48
CA CYS A 140 11.02 12.24 25.06
C CYS A 140 9.78 13.12 24.82
N THR A 141 9.78 13.80 23.68
CA THR A 141 8.71 14.72 23.28
C THR A 141 8.17 14.30 21.93
N TRP A 142 6.87 14.49 21.75
CA TRP A 142 6.19 14.29 20.47
C TRP A 142 5.77 15.64 19.89
N ASP A 143 5.72 15.72 18.57
CA ASP A 143 5.31 16.94 17.86
C ASP A 143 3.80 17.17 17.99
N GLU A 144 3.02 16.09 18.04
CA GLU A 144 1.57 16.09 18.17
C GLU A 144 1.11 14.93 19.06
N GLU A 145 -0.10 15.05 19.63
CA GLU A 145 -0.74 14.01 20.43
C GLU A 145 -2.21 13.86 20.03
N MET A 146 -2.69 12.62 20.04
CA MET A 146 -4.11 12.29 19.93
C MET A 146 -4.48 11.19 20.94
N VAL A 147 -5.71 11.25 21.45
CA VAL A 147 -6.23 10.27 22.40
C VAL A 147 -7.39 9.49 21.77
N ILE A 148 -7.38 8.18 21.95
CA ILE A 148 -8.47 7.28 21.53
C ILE A 148 -8.86 6.41 22.72
N ASP A 149 -10.11 6.57 23.16
CA ASP A 149 -10.73 5.67 24.13
C ASP A 149 -11.29 4.43 23.41
N LEU A 150 -10.62 3.29 23.59
CA LEU A 150 -10.97 2.02 22.95
C LEU A 150 -12.36 1.52 23.35
N ALA A 151 -12.85 1.87 24.55
CA ALA A 151 -14.16 1.43 25.04
C ALA A 151 -15.32 2.16 24.35
N THR A 152 -15.05 3.30 23.70
CA THR A 152 -16.05 4.08 22.96
C THR A 152 -16.17 3.70 21.49
N LEU A 153 -15.23 2.89 20.99
CA LEU A 153 -15.26 2.44 19.61
C LEU A 153 -16.43 1.50 19.38
N GLU A 154 -16.96 1.53 18.16
CA GLU A 154 -17.99 0.62 17.68
C GLU A 154 -17.59 0.06 16.31
N PRO A 155 -18.26 -0.98 15.77
CA PRO A 155 -17.94 -1.51 14.46
C PRO A 155 -18.04 -0.44 13.36
N LEU A 156 -16.95 -0.26 12.61
CA LEU A 156 -16.82 0.71 11.53
C LEU A 156 -16.66 0.02 10.18
N ILE A 157 -16.99 0.74 9.12
CA ILE A 157 -16.86 0.28 7.74
C ILE A 157 -16.46 1.43 6.82
N ALA A 158 -15.45 1.20 5.98
CA ALA A 158 -15.08 2.13 4.91
C ALA A 158 -15.96 1.90 3.68
N LEU A 159 -16.60 2.97 3.21
CA LEU A 159 -17.41 3.00 2.00
C LEU A 159 -16.54 2.87 0.73
N PRO A 160 -17.12 2.47 -0.41
CA PRO A 160 -16.37 2.32 -1.65
C PRO A 160 -15.59 3.54 -2.11
N SER A 161 -14.56 3.26 -2.91
CA SER A 161 -13.75 4.21 -3.66
C SER A 161 -12.69 4.98 -2.86
N ASN A 162 -12.73 4.99 -1.53
CA ASN A 162 -11.67 5.58 -0.71
C ASN A 162 -11.67 4.99 0.72
N PRO A 163 -10.52 4.52 1.25
CA PRO A 163 -10.44 3.94 2.60
C PRO A 163 -10.76 4.91 3.75
N ASP A 164 -10.71 6.23 3.55
CA ASP A 164 -11.06 7.20 4.60
C ASP A 164 -12.56 7.53 4.72
N ARG A 165 -13.40 7.02 3.81
CA ARG A 165 -14.85 7.22 3.85
C ARG A 165 -15.49 6.28 4.86
N VAL A 166 -15.18 6.47 6.14
CA VAL A 166 -15.55 5.56 7.21
C VAL A 166 -16.83 6.03 7.91
N VAL A 167 -17.76 5.10 8.11
CA VAL A 167 -19.00 5.29 8.86
C VAL A 167 -19.22 4.13 9.84
N PRO A 168 -20.00 4.31 10.92
CA PRO A 168 -20.54 3.19 11.70
C PRO A 168 -21.27 2.20 10.81
N VAL A 169 -21.10 0.90 11.07
CA VAL A 169 -21.72 -0.17 10.25
C VAL A 169 -23.24 -0.01 10.17
N ARG A 170 -23.88 0.44 11.25
CA ARG A 170 -25.33 0.68 11.33
C ARG A 170 -25.86 1.68 10.30
N GLU A 171 -25.05 2.62 9.82
CA GLU A 171 -25.50 3.60 8.82
C GLU A 171 -25.75 2.98 7.44
N VAL A 172 -25.10 1.84 7.15
CA VAL A 172 -25.22 1.13 5.87
C VAL A 172 -25.76 -0.29 6.03
N ALA A 173 -26.26 -0.63 7.22
CA ALA A 173 -26.88 -1.92 7.49
C ALA A 173 -28.06 -2.20 6.54
N GLY A 174 -28.25 -3.45 6.14
CA GLY A 174 -29.28 -3.86 5.18
C GLY A 174 -28.88 -3.72 3.70
N THR A 175 -27.70 -3.17 3.42
CA THR A 175 -27.15 -3.12 2.05
C THR A 175 -26.81 -4.53 1.57
N LYS A 176 -27.49 -5.01 0.52
CA LYS A 176 -27.25 -6.36 -0.04
C LYS A 176 -25.82 -6.54 -0.54
N VAL A 177 -25.23 -7.68 -0.19
CA VAL A 177 -23.83 -8.02 -0.51
C VAL A 177 -23.82 -9.26 -1.40
N ALA A 178 -23.04 -9.23 -2.48
CA ALA A 178 -22.88 -10.41 -3.36
C ALA A 178 -21.55 -11.14 -3.13
N GLN A 179 -20.61 -10.54 -2.41
CA GLN A 179 -19.31 -11.14 -2.16
C GLN A 179 -18.73 -10.72 -0.81
N VAL A 180 -18.19 -11.69 -0.07
CA VAL A 180 -17.40 -11.46 1.14
C VAL A 180 -16.00 -12.06 0.97
N CYS A 181 -14.95 -11.25 1.14
CA CYS A 181 -13.57 -11.74 1.10
C CYS A 181 -12.85 -11.49 2.43
N VAL A 182 -12.55 -12.56 3.17
CA VAL A 182 -11.81 -12.53 4.43
C VAL A 182 -10.35 -12.90 4.19
N GLY A 183 -9.41 -12.23 4.85
CA GLY A 183 -7.98 -12.52 4.80
C GLY A 183 -7.09 -11.32 4.43
N SER A 184 -6.07 -11.60 3.61
CA SER A 184 -4.93 -10.73 3.24
C SER A 184 -3.95 -10.44 4.38
N SER A 185 -2.87 -9.72 4.10
CA SER A 185 -1.85 -9.36 5.10
C SER A 185 -2.36 -8.52 6.28
N VAL A 186 -3.59 -7.99 6.21
CA VAL A 186 -4.17 -7.13 7.26
C VAL A 186 -4.87 -7.95 8.33
N ASN A 187 -5.88 -8.74 7.94
CA ASN A 187 -6.75 -9.48 8.86
C ASN A 187 -6.78 -10.95 8.43
N SER A 188 -5.74 -11.68 8.80
CA SER A 188 -5.56 -13.11 8.48
C SER A 188 -4.77 -13.86 9.55
N SER A 189 -4.73 -13.33 10.78
CA SER A 189 -4.30 -14.10 11.95
C SER A 189 -5.25 -15.28 12.17
N TYR A 190 -4.93 -16.13 13.16
CA TYR A 190 -5.84 -17.20 13.54
C TYR A 190 -7.22 -16.65 13.96
N GLU A 191 -7.25 -15.67 14.85
CA GLU A 191 -8.48 -15.04 15.39
C GLU A 191 -9.27 -14.35 14.28
N ASP A 192 -8.59 -13.60 13.40
CA ASP A 192 -9.20 -12.96 12.24
C ASP A 192 -9.96 -13.95 11.35
N LEU A 193 -9.50 -15.20 11.26
CA LEU A 193 -10.15 -16.25 10.48
C LEU A 193 -11.13 -17.08 11.32
N ALA A 194 -10.90 -17.25 12.62
CA ALA A 194 -11.75 -18.04 13.49
C ALA A 194 -13.08 -17.34 13.81
N ILE A 195 -13.08 -16.01 13.99
CA ILE A 195 -14.29 -15.22 14.27
C ILE A 195 -15.35 -15.39 13.17
N PRO A 196 -15.08 -15.06 11.89
CA PRO A 196 -16.06 -15.25 10.83
C PRO A 196 -16.47 -16.72 10.65
N ALA A 197 -15.57 -17.68 10.89
CA ALA A 197 -15.91 -19.11 10.83
C ALA A 197 -16.96 -19.47 11.88
N ALA A 198 -16.77 -19.02 13.12
CA ALA A 198 -17.70 -19.26 14.22
C ALA A 198 -19.09 -18.65 13.94
N ILE A 199 -19.14 -17.47 13.31
CA ILE A 199 -20.39 -16.80 12.96
C ILE A 199 -21.19 -17.60 11.91
N VAL A 200 -20.53 -18.14 10.88
CA VAL A 200 -21.21 -18.86 9.78
C VAL A 200 -21.36 -20.36 10.03
N LYS A 201 -20.80 -20.89 11.12
CA LYS A 201 -20.66 -22.32 11.38
C LYS A 201 -21.98 -23.12 11.30
N GLU A 202 -23.01 -22.65 12.00
CA GLU A 202 -24.26 -23.41 12.16
C GLU A 202 -25.24 -23.17 11.01
N ALA A 203 -25.41 -21.93 10.59
CA ALA A 203 -26.40 -21.52 9.59
C ALA A 203 -25.85 -21.50 8.16
N GLY A 204 -24.53 -21.52 7.98
CA GLY A 204 -23.86 -21.40 6.69
C GLY A 204 -23.83 -19.96 6.16
N ILE A 205 -23.28 -19.83 4.94
CA ILE A 205 -23.25 -18.57 4.20
C ILE A 205 -24.58 -18.37 3.47
N HIS A 206 -25.04 -17.12 3.38
CA HIS A 206 -26.25 -16.76 2.66
C HIS A 206 -26.17 -17.22 1.18
N PRO A 207 -27.21 -17.88 0.63
CA PRO A 207 -27.14 -18.57 -0.67
C PRO A 207 -26.89 -17.64 -1.88
N ASP A 208 -27.19 -16.35 -1.75
CA ASP A 208 -27.04 -15.37 -2.83
C ASP A 208 -25.67 -14.67 -2.86
N LEU A 209 -24.70 -15.07 -2.01
CA LEU A 209 -23.36 -14.47 -2.00
C LEU A 209 -22.23 -15.50 -2.02
N ASP A 210 -21.10 -15.07 -2.59
CA ASP A 210 -19.85 -15.82 -2.61
C ASP A 210 -18.95 -15.40 -1.44
N MET A 211 -18.51 -16.34 -0.61
CA MET A 211 -17.48 -16.10 0.41
C MET A 211 -16.14 -16.74 0.05
N THR A 212 -15.06 -15.99 0.24
CA THR A 212 -13.69 -16.52 0.13
C THR A 212 -12.85 -16.21 1.35
N VAL A 213 -11.95 -17.13 1.70
CA VAL A 213 -11.05 -17.00 2.85
C VAL A 213 -9.60 -17.21 2.42
N SER A 214 -8.74 -16.23 2.67
CA SER A 214 -7.30 -16.26 2.35
C SER A 214 -6.45 -16.23 3.62
N PRO A 215 -5.85 -17.36 4.03
CA PRO A 215 -4.92 -17.37 5.15
C PRO A 215 -3.68 -16.51 4.89
N GLY A 216 -3.13 -15.87 5.91
CA GLY A 216 -1.96 -14.99 5.75
C GLY A 216 -0.65 -15.74 5.53
N SER A 217 -0.58 -16.98 5.99
CA SER A 217 0.61 -17.81 5.90
C SER A 217 0.28 -19.31 5.92
N ARG A 218 1.28 -20.13 5.60
CA ARG A 218 1.19 -21.59 5.75
C ARG A 218 1.00 -22.00 7.22
N GLN A 219 1.61 -21.27 8.15
CA GLN A 219 1.47 -21.49 9.59
C GLN A 219 0.01 -21.28 10.03
N VAL A 220 -0.63 -20.19 9.60
CA VAL A 220 -2.05 -19.95 9.91
C VAL A 220 -2.92 -21.02 9.24
N LEU A 221 -2.69 -21.33 7.96
CA LEU A 221 -3.44 -22.38 7.25
C LEU A 221 -3.38 -23.73 7.99
N ARG A 222 -2.19 -24.13 8.46
CA ARG A 222 -1.99 -25.35 9.23
C ARG A 222 -2.75 -25.29 10.57
N THR A 223 -2.73 -24.15 11.24
CA THR A 223 -3.41 -23.93 12.52
C THR A 223 -4.93 -24.03 12.39
N ILE A 224 -5.54 -23.35 11.40
CA ILE A 224 -6.99 -23.44 11.15
C ILE A 224 -7.41 -24.85 10.69
N THR A 225 -6.51 -25.60 10.05
CA THR A 225 -6.77 -26.99 9.67
C THR A 225 -6.89 -27.89 10.89
N GLN A 226 -5.98 -27.77 11.86
CA GLN A 226 -5.94 -28.62 13.04
C GLN A 226 -7.03 -28.33 14.07
N THR A 227 -7.44 -27.07 14.15
CA THR A 227 -8.48 -26.60 15.10
C THR A 227 -9.90 -26.84 14.58
N GLY A 228 -10.06 -27.24 13.31
CA GLY A 228 -11.37 -27.43 12.68
C GLY A 228 -11.97 -26.16 12.07
N VAL A 229 -11.37 -24.98 12.26
CA VAL A 229 -11.82 -23.71 11.65
C VAL A 229 -11.91 -23.81 10.12
N LEU A 230 -10.95 -24.50 9.49
CA LEU A 230 -11.00 -24.76 8.05
C LEU A 230 -12.23 -25.59 7.66
N ALA A 231 -12.58 -26.60 8.46
CA ALA A 231 -13.73 -27.45 8.21
C ALA A 231 -15.04 -26.68 8.38
N ASP A 232 -15.13 -25.82 9.41
CA ASP A 232 -16.29 -24.94 9.64
C ASP A 232 -16.56 -24.07 8.39
N TYR A 233 -15.52 -23.49 7.78
CA TYR A 233 -15.66 -22.76 6.52
C TYR A 233 -16.11 -23.62 5.33
N VAL A 234 -15.51 -24.80 5.16
CA VAL A 234 -15.83 -25.70 4.04
C VAL A 234 -17.28 -26.16 4.14
N VAL A 235 -17.75 -26.50 5.34
CA VAL A 235 -19.13 -26.90 5.60
C VAL A 235 -20.10 -25.74 5.39
N ALA A 236 -19.72 -24.52 5.80
CA ALA A 236 -20.52 -23.32 5.60
C ALA A 236 -20.64 -22.90 4.12
N GLY A 237 -19.81 -23.46 3.22
CA GLY A 237 -19.82 -23.18 1.78
C GLY A 237 -18.77 -22.16 1.32
N ALA A 238 -17.79 -21.81 2.15
CA ALA A 238 -16.75 -20.85 1.78
C ALA A 238 -15.70 -21.48 0.85
N ARG A 239 -15.15 -20.69 -0.06
CA ARG A 239 -13.98 -21.10 -0.87
C ARG A 239 -12.69 -20.69 -0.19
N ILE A 240 -11.87 -21.69 0.15
CA ILE A 240 -10.55 -21.46 0.71
C ILE A 240 -9.56 -21.17 -0.42
N LEU A 241 -8.84 -20.06 -0.30
CA LEU A 241 -7.80 -19.64 -1.22
C LEU A 241 -6.41 -19.97 -0.65
N GLU A 242 -5.41 -19.99 -1.51
CA GLU A 242 -4.03 -20.17 -1.11
C GLU A 242 -3.52 -19.02 -0.21
N PRO A 243 -2.48 -19.26 0.62
CA PRO A 243 -1.81 -18.21 1.37
C PRO A 243 -1.07 -17.21 0.46
N ALA A 244 -1.81 -16.26 -0.10
CA ALA A 244 -1.35 -15.23 -1.03
C ALA A 244 -2.23 -13.98 -0.92
N CYS A 245 -1.85 -12.91 -1.63
CA CYS A 245 -2.64 -11.66 -1.64
C CYS A 245 -4.05 -11.84 -2.25
N GLY A 246 -4.16 -12.62 -3.33
CA GLY A 246 -5.43 -12.94 -4.00
C GLY A 246 -6.34 -11.71 -4.25
N PRO A 247 -7.58 -11.71 -3.73
CA PRO A 247 -8.55 -10.63 -3.96
C PRO A 247 -8.08 -9.23 -3.54
N CYS A 248 -7.13 -9.11 -2.59
CA CYS A 248 -6.62 -7.82 -2.10
C CYS A 248 -5.97 -6.96 -3.21
N VAL A 249 -5.38 -7.63 -4.22
CA VAL A 249 -4.72 -7.00 -5.36
C VAL A 249 -5.46 -7.27 -6.68
N GLY A 250 -6.73 -7.68 -6.61
CA GLY A 250 -7.56 -7.97 -7.78
C GLY A 250 -7.15 -9.25 -8.53
N MET A 251 -6.47 -10.19 -7.86
CA MET A 251 -6.16 -11.51 -8.41
C MET A 251 -7.28 -12.49 -8.04
N GLY A 252 -8.23 -12.66 -8.97
CA GLY A 252 -9.45 -13.44 -8.73
C GLY A 252 -10.51 -12.66 -7.93
N GLN A 253 -11.69 -13.24 -7.79
CA GLN A 253 -12.81 -12.67 -7.01
C GLN A 253 -13.18 -11.23 -7.39
N ALA A 254 -13.28 -10.96 -8.70
CA ALA A 254 -13.79 -9.69 -9.19
C ALA A 254 -15.31 -9.60 -8.92
N PRO A 255 -15.81 -8.56 -8.23
CA PRO A 255 -17.22 -8.42 -7.94
C PRO A 255 -18.01 -7.96 -9.19
N PRO A 256 -19.33 -8.18 -9.26
CA PRO A 256 -20.16 -7.57 -10.29
C PRO A 256 -20.10 -6.04 -10.22
N GLU A 257 -20.35 -5.37 -11.36
CA GLU A 257 -20.39 -3.91 -11.41
C GLU A 257 -21.50 -3.34 -10.53
N ASP A 258 -21.17 -2.29 -9.77
CA ASP A 258 -22.09 -1.59 -8.86
C ASP A 258 -22.69 -2.44 -7.73
N VAL A 259 -22.21 -3.66 -7.52
CA VAL A 259 -22.69 -4.56 -6.46
C VAL A 259 -21.71 -4.57 -5.28
N PRO A 260 -22.19 -4.39 -4.03
CA PRO A 260 -21.35 -4.40 -2.83
C PRO A 260 -20.56 -5.70 -2.63
N SER A 261 -19.27 -5.53 -2.31
CA SER A 261 -18.36 -6.57 -1.83
C SER A 261 -17.75 -6.13 -0.50
N VAL A 262 -17.94 -6.92 0.56
CA VAL A 262 -17.34 -6.63 1.88
C VAL A 262 -16.02 -7.37 1.99
N ARG A 263 -14.95 -6.68 2.37
CA ARG A 263 -13.63 -7.29 2.47
C ARG A 263 -12.88 -6.87 3.73
N THR A 264 -12.10 -7.77 4.29
CA THR A 264 -11.26 -7.47 5.47
C THR A 264 -9.89 -6.89 5.10
N MET A 265 -9.76 -6.32 3.90
CA MET A 265 -8.50 -5.81 3.36
C MET A 265 -8.28 -4.33 3.73
N ASN A 266 -7.22 -3.72 3.19
CA ASN A 266 -6.81 -2.35 3.49
C ASN A 266 -7.16 -1.31 2.40
N ARG A 267 -7.43 -1.72 1.16
CA ARG A 267 -7.64 -0.79 0.03
C ARG A 267 -8.87 -1.12 -0.80
N ASN A 268 -9.62 -0.08 -1.17
CA ASN A 268 -10.83 -0.16 -2.00
C ASN A 268 -10.91 0.94 -3.09
N PHE A 269 -9.76 1.37 -3.62
CA PHE A 269 -9.71 2.33 -4.73
C PHE A 269 -10.42 1.79 -5.99
N PRO A 270 -11.05 2.64 -6.81
CA PRO A 270 -11.87 2.20 -7.95
C PRO A 270 -11.11 1.35 -8.96
N GLY A 271 -11.60 0.14 -9.22
CA GLY A 271 -11.01 -0.81 -10.17
C GLY A 271 -9.99 -1.77 -9.54
N ARG A 272 -9.62 -1.60 -8.26
CA ARG A 272 -8.57 -2.39 -7.64
C ARG A 272 -8.93 -3.86 -7.51
N SER A 273 -10.21 -4.18 -7.36
CA SER A 273 -10.69 -5.57 -7.28
C SER A 273 -10.68 -6.31 -8.63
N GLY A 274 -10.35 -5.64 -9.73
CA GLY A 274 -10.44 -6.17 -11.09
C GLY A 274 -11.68 -5.72 -11.86
N THR A 275 -12.66 -5.08 -11.20
CA THR A 275 -13.87 -4.52 -11.82
C THR A 275 -13.88 -3.00 -11.74
N VAL A 276 -14.01 -2.30 -12.87
CA VAL A 276 -13.89 -0.83 -12.95
C VAL A 276 -14.88 -0.08 -12.05
N ARG A 277 -16.13 -0.57 -11.99
CA ARG A 277 -17.22 -0.01 -11.18
C ARG A 277 -17.42 -0.82 -9.88
N ASP A 278 -16.34 -1.22 -9.24
CA ASP A 278 -16.41 -1.97 -7.99
C ASP A 278 -16.99 -1.16 -6.83
N LYS A 279 -17.73 -1.85 -5.95
CA LYS A 279 -18.28 -1.29 -4.70
C LYS A 279 -17.72 -2.05 -3.51
N VAL A 280 -16.40 -1.93 -3.30
CA VAL A 280 -15.69 -2.62 -2.22
C VAL A 280 -15.79 -1.83 -0.91
N TYR A 281 -16.37 -2.45 0.11
CA TYR A 281 -16.40 -1.96 1.48
C TYR A 281 -15.29 -2.65 2.30
N LEU A 282 -14.63 -1.91 3.20
CA LEU A 282 -13.60 -2.46 4.08
C LEU A 282 -14.12 -2.52 5.51
N ALA A 283 -14.06 -3.70 6.14
CA ALA A 283 -14.59 -3.90 7.49
C ALA A 283 -13.75 -4.89 8.30
N SER A 284 -14.09 -5.08 9.57
CA SER A 284 -13.49 -6.11 10.43
C SER A 284 -13.96 -7.53 10.04
N PRO A 285 -13.23 -8.58 10.45
CA PRO A 285 -13.66 -9.97 10.24
C PRO A 285 -15.02 -10.31 10.84
N ALA A 286 -15.38 -9.70 11.97
CA ALA A 286 -16.70 -9.86 12.60
C ALA A 286 -17.82 -9.33 11.70
N VAL A 287 -17.67 -8.11 11.17
CA VAL A 287 -18.63 -7.51 10.23
C VAL A 287 -18.71 -8.35 8.94
N ALA A 288 -17.59 -8.86 8.44
CA ALA A 288 -17.55 -9.72 7.27
C ALA A 288 -18.32 -11.04 7.49
N GLY A 289 -18.12 -11.71 8.63
CA GLY A 289 -18.85 -12.92 9.01
C GLY A 289 -20.34 -12.67 9.18
N ALA A 290 -20.73 -11.60 9.89
CA ALA A 290 -22.12 -11.20 10.07
C ALA A 290 -22.80 -10.93 8.72
N SER A 291 -22.10 -10.24 7.82
CA SER A 291 -22.61 -9.93 6.48
C SER A 291 -22.73 -11.18 5.61
N ALA A 292 -21.78 -12.12 5.71
CA ALA A 292 -21.84 -13.40 5.00
C ALA A 292 -23.02 -14.25 5.46
N LEU A 293 -23.30 -14.26 6.77
CA LEU A 293 -24.44 -14.97 7.36
C LEU A 293 -25.80 -14.38 6.90
N LYS A 294 -25.93 -13.05 6.86
CA LYS A 294 -27.22 -12.38 6.59
C LYS A 294 -27.48 -12.04 5.13
N GLY A 295 -26.47 -12.04 4.26
CA GLY A 295 -26.62 -11.64 2.86
C GLY A 295 -26.58 -10.12 2.63
N GLU A 296 -26.33 -9.35 3.68
CA GLU A 296 -26.33 -7.89 3.69
C GLU A 296 -25.39 -7.35 4.75
N ILE A 297 -24.89 -6.13 4.57
CA ILE A 297 -24.05 -5.47 5.57
C ILE A 297 -24.78 -5.47 6.91
N THR A 298 -24.16 -6.05 7.92
CA THR A 298 -24.77 -6.31 9.22
C THR A 298 -23.80 -5.90 10.34
N ASP A 299 -24.32 -5.19 11.33
CA ASP A 299 -23.58 -4.93 12.57
C ASP A 299 -23.50 -6.25 13.37
N PRO A 300 -22.29 -6.75 13.67
CA PRO A 300 -22.13 -8.02 14.38
C PRO A 300 -22.76 -8.03 15.78
N ARG A 301 -22.99 -6.87 16.39
CA ARG A 301 -23.68 -6.75 17.70
C ARG A 301 -25.16 -7.08 17.64
N ASP A 302 -25.76 -7.09 16.45
CA ASP A 302 -27.17 -7.42 16.23
C ASP A 302 -27.38 -8.93 15.96
N LEU A 303 -26.32 -9.74 16.03
CA LEU A 303 -26.41 -11.20 15.96
C LEU A 303 -27.00 -11.77 17.25
N ASP A 304 -27.82 -12.81 17.12
CA ASP A 304 -28.37 -13.58 18.25
C ASP A 304 -27.34 -14.61 18.74
N MET A 305 -26.16 -14.13 19.10
CA MET A 305 -25.06 -14.93 19.66
C MET A 305 -24.14 -14.07 20.51
N ASP A 306 -23.50 -14.69 21.49
CA ASP A 306 -22.38 -14.07 22.21
C ASP A 306 -21.14 -13.97 21.31
N PHE A 307 -20.22 -13.07 21.65
CA PHE A 307 -18.93 -12.99 20.97
C PHE A 307 -18.20 -14.34 21.09
N PRO A 308 -17.73 -14.93 19.97
CA PRO A 308 -17.17 -16.26 19.99
C PRO A 308 -15.83 -16.29 20.73
N ASP A 309 -15.67 -17.25 21.65
CA ASP A 309 -14.40 -17.51 22.32
C ASP A 309 -13.44 -18.22 21.35
N VAL A 310 -12.54 -17.44 20.74
CA VAL A 310 -11.59 -17.88 19.71
C VAL A 310 -10.15 -17.64 20.16
N SER A 311 -9.68 -18.38 21.15
CA SER A 311 -8.26 -18.34 21.51
C SER A 311 -7.39 -19.08 20.48
N ALA A 312 -6.33 -18.45 19.97
CA ALA A 312 -5.34 -19.17 19.17
C ALA A 312 -4.67 -20.28 19.99
N PRO A 313 -4.59 -21.51 19.46
CA PRO A 313 -3.67 -22.48 20.03
C PRO A 313 -2.23 -21.99 19.80
N LYS A 314 -1.28 -22.52 20.60
CA LYS A 314 0.15 -22.29 20.34
C LYS A 314 0.45 -22.63 18.87
N PRO A 315 0.91 -21.66 18.05
CA PRO A 315 1.24 -21.92 16.65
C PRO A 315 2.39 -22.93 16.55
N MET A 316 2.37 -23.76 15.51
CA MET A 316 3.55 -24.53 15.14
C MET A 316 4.33 -23.76 14.09
N ILE A 317 5.62 -23.58 14.34
CA ILE A 317 6.52 -22.88 13.41
C ILE A 317 6.62 -23.63 12.09
N GLU A 318 6.48 -22.90 10.98
CA GLU A 318 6.51 -23.42 9.62
C GLU A 318 7.62 -22.74 8.80
N ASP A 319 8.87 -23.06 9.15
CA ASP A 319 10.07 -22.53 8.48
C ASP A 319 10.63 -23.47 7.40
N ALA A 320 9.99 -24.63 7.18
CA ALA A 320 10.49 -25.68 6.29
C ALA A 320 10.68 -25.22 4.82
N MET A 321 10.02 -24.13 4.41
CA MET A 321 10.11 -23.55 3.07
C MET A 321 11.08 -22.36 2.97
N LEU A 322 11.77 -22.00 4.06
CA LEU A 322 12.80 -20.97 4.02
C LEU A 322 14.05 -21.51 3.29
N ILE A 323 14.34 -20.91 2.14
CA ILE A 323 15.58 -21.17 1.40
C ILE A 323 16.61 -20.14 1.85
N LEU A 324 17.62 -20.59 2.59
CA LEU A 324 18.70 -19.72 3.05
C LEU A 324 19.64 -19.35 1.89
N PRO A 325 20.22 -18.13 1.89
CA PRO A 325 21.15 -17.72 0.85
C PRO A 325 22.38 -18.63 0.83
N LEU A 326 22.87 -18.92 -0.38
CA LEU A 326 24.12 -19.64 -0.54
C LEU A 326 25.30 -18.80 0.00
N PRO A 327 26.38 -19.43 0.48
CA PRO A 327 27.63 -18.73 0.76
C PRO A 327 28.08 -17.91 -0.45
N PRO A 328 28.73 -16.74 -0.27
CA PRO A 328 29.06 -15.83 -1.37
C PRO A 328 29.76 -16.48 -2.56
N GLU A 329 30.73 -17.37 -2.30
CA GLU A 329 31.47 -18.08 -3.36
C GLU A 329 30.60 -19.05 -4.19
N ALA A 330 29.59 -19.64 -3.57
CA ALA A 330 28.63 -20.52 -4.24
C ALA A 330 27.57 -19.68 -4.97
N ALA A 331 27.08 -18.61 -4.34
CA ALA A 331 26.14 -17.66 -4.94
C ALA A 331 26.69 -17.05 -6.24
N ALA A 332 27.97 -16.69 -6.27
CA ALA A 332 28.63 -16.13 -7.46
C ALA A 332 28.69 -17.08 -8.67
N LYS A 333 28.52 -18.39 -8.45
CA LYS A 333 28.52 -19.42 -9.50
C LYS A 333 27.11 -19.77 -9.98
N VAL A 334 26.07 -19.20 -9.37
CA VAL A 334 24.68 -19.47 -9.74
C VAL A 334 24.37 -18.85 -11.09
N THR A 335 23.95 -19.68 -12.04
CA THR A 335 23.42 -19.20 -13.33
C THR A 335 21.95 -18.82 -13.16
N ILE A 336 21.64 -17.53 -13.32
CA ILE A 336 20.26 -17.03 -13.31
C ILE A 336 19.61 -17.35 -14.65
N LEU A 337 18.63 -18.26 -14.64
CA LEU A 337 17.82 -18.58 -15.82
C LEU A 337 16.71 -17.53 -15.99
N ARG A 338 16.63 -16.92 -17.18
CA ARG A 338 15.62 -15.90 -17.49
C ARG A 338 14.74 -16.35 -18.65
N GLY A 339 13.43 -16.29 -18.47
CA GLY A 339 12.45 -16.52 -19.54
C GLY A 339 12.18 -15.24 -20.35
N ARG A 340 11.38 -15.37 -21.41
CA ARG A 340 11.01 -14.24 -22.30
C ARG A 340 10.32 -13.06 -21.59
N ASN A 341 9.68 -13.31 -20.43
CA ASN A 341 8.99 -12.29 -19.64
C ASN A 341 9.91 -11.59 -18.62
N ILE A 342 11.22 -11.80 -18.70
CA ILE A 342 12.21 -11.12 -17.85
C ILE A 342 13.11 -10.27 -18.76
N SER A 343 12.80 -8.98 -18.82
CA SER A 343 13.54 -7.99 -19.62
C SER A 343 14.26 -7.00 -18.70
N PRO A 344 15.45 -6.53 -19.10
CA PRO A 344 16.12 -5.46 -18.35
C PRO A 344 15.23 -4.19 -18.35
N PRO A 345 15.22 -3.43 -17.24
CA PRO A 345 14.52 -2.14 -17.21
C PRO A 345 15.15 -1.14 -18.19
N PRO A 346 14.39 -0.15 -18.69
CA PRO A 346 14.94 0.91 -19.52
C PRO A 346 16.01 1.68 -18.76
N VAL A 347 17.11 2.01 -19.45
CA VAL A 347 18.14 2.88 -18.90
C VAL A 347 17.80 4.32 -19.29
N PRO A 348 17.60 5.24 -18.34
CA PRO A 348 17.36 6.64 -18.65
C PRO A 348 18.56 7.25 -19.40
N PRO A 349 18.32 8.04 -20.46
CA PRO A 349 19.36 8.80 -21.13
C PRO A 349 19.80 10.00 -20.27
N ASP A 350 20.94 10.58 -20.60
CA ASP A 350 21.48 11.75 -19.91
C ASP A 350 20.47 12.91 -19.90
N LEU A 351 20.52 13.72 -18.85
CA LEU A 351 19.73 14.94 -18.78
C LEU A 351 20.34 16.00 -19.71
N ALA A 352 19.63 16.30 -20.79
CA ALA A 352 19.99 17.35 -21.75
C ALA A 352 19.85 18.76 -21.14
N ASP A 353 20.53 19.74 -21.73
CA ASP A 353 20.45 21.14 -21.28
C ASP A 353 19.03 21.72 -21.40
N SER A 354 18.25 21.23 -22.36
CA SER A 354 16.84 21.53 -22.51
C SER A 354 16.03 20.29 -22.84
N LEU A 355 14.80 20.22 -22.33
CA LEU A 355 13.81 19.20 -22.70
C LEU A 355 12.67 19.86 -23.46
N GLU A 356 12.23 19.24 -24.53
CA GLU A 356 11.05 19.65 -25.31
C GLU A 356 10.19 18.42 -25.58
N GLY A 357 8.88 18.58 -25.47
CA GLY A 357 7.96 17.45 -25.62
C GLY A 357 6.52 17.90 -25.76
N ARG A 358 5.74 17.13 -26.51
CA ARG A 358 4.29 17.30 -26.57
C ARG A 358 3.65 16.75 -25.29
N VAL A 359 2.59 17.41 -24.83
CA VAL A 359 1.76 16.88 -23.75
C VAL A 359 1.05 15.62 -24.27
N LEU A 360 1.38 14.47 -23.67
CA LEU A 360 0.84 13.16 -24.04
C LEU A 360 -0.55 12.90 -23.45
N ILE A 361 -0.79 13.42 -22.25
CA ILE A 361 -2.01 13.23 -21.48
C ILE A 361 -2.18 14.37 -20.46
N VAL A 362 -3.42 14.73 -20.18
CA VAL A 362 -3.79 15.68 -19.12
C VAL A 362 -4.70 14.94 -18.13
N LEU A 363 -4.26 14.84 -16.89
CA LEU A 363 -4.92 14.07 -15.84
C LEU A 363 -5.49 14.99 -14.76
N GLY A 364 -6.54 14.51 -14.09
CA GLY A 364 -7.13 15.17 -12.91
C GLY A 364 -6.28 15.00 -11.65
N ASP A 365 -6.91 15.28 -10.51
CA ASP A 365 -6.33 15.06 -9.19
C ASP A 365 -6.42 13.55 -8.81
N ASP A 366 -5.67 13.12 -7.79
CA ASP A 366 -5.79 11.79 -7.15
C ASP A 366 -5.50 10.58 -8.06
N ILE A 367 -4.59 10.72 -9.03
CA ILE A 367 -4.18 9.63 -9.92
C ILE A 367 -3.34 8.60 -9.17
N SER A 368 -3.80 7.34 -9.16
CA SER A 368 -3.10 6.23 -8.51
C SER A 368 -1.94 5.69 -9.34
N THR A 369 -0.92 5.11 -8.70
CA THR A 369 0.10 4.30 -9.40
C THR A 369 -0.49 3.11 -10.17
N GLY A 370 -1.70 2.66 -9.81
CA GLY A 370 -2.48 1.69 -10.58
C GLY A 370 -2.90 2.18 -11.97
N SER A 371 -3.01 3.49 -12.20
CA SER A 371 -3.27 4.04 -13.53
C SER A 371 -2.07 3.86 -14.46
N MET A 372 -0.84 3.96 -13.94
CA MET A 372 0.41 3.85 -14.70
C MET A 372 0.85 2.39 -14.89
N SER A 373 0.63 1.57 -13.87
CA SER A 373 0.93 0.14 -13.88
C SER A 373 -0.21 -0.59 -13.16
N PRO A 374 -1.26 -0.99 -13.90
CA PRO A 374 -2.45 -1.61 -13.32
C PRO A 374 -2.15 -2.86 -12.51
N ASP A 375 -2.97 -3.10 -11.48
CA ASP A 375 -3.03 -4.38 -10.79
C ASP A 375 -3.84 -5.41 -11.62
N GLY A 376 -3.90 -6.64 -11.12
CA GLY A 376 -4.67 -7.73 -11.73
C GLY A 376 -3.87 -8.58 -12.71
N VAL A 377 -4.55 -9.62 -13.20
CA VAL A 377 -3.92 -10.79 -13.86
C VAL A 377 -3.06 -10.40 -15.06
N LEU A 378 -3.51 -9.43 -15.87
CA LEU A 378 -2.85 -9.09 -17.14
C LEU A 378 -1.49 -8.43 -16.96
N VAL A 379 -1.31 -7.59 -15.94
CA VAL A 379 -0.06 -6.86 -15.71
C VAL A 379 0.85 -7.62 -14.75
N MET A 380 0.28 -8.36 -13.79
CA MET A 380 1.08 -9.12 -12.82
C MET A 380 1.89 -10.24 -13.46
N GLN A 381 1.40 -10.87 -14.55
CA GLN A 381 2.18 -11.87 -15.31
C GLN A 381 3.38 -11.27 -16.06
N GLU A 382 3.37 -9.94 -16.31
CA GLU A 382 4.41 -9.21 -17.04
C GLU A 382 5.29 -8.39 -16.09
N ARG A 383 5.24 -8.62 -14.76
CA ARG A 383 5.86 -7.74 -13.76
C ARG A 383 7.36 -7.51 -13.96
N SER A 384 8.06 -8.45 -14.60
CA SER A 384 9.50 -8.36 -14.93
C SER A 384 9.77 -7.93 -16.39
N ASN A 385 8.76 -7.44 -17.09
CA ASN A 385 8.79 -7.09 -18.50
C ASN A 385 8.27 -5.66 -18.73
N ILE A 386 9.13 -4.66 -18.47
CA ILE A 386 8.75 -3.24 -18.56
C ILE A 386 8.18 -2.86 -19.94
N PRO A 387 8.75 -3.31 -21.09
CA PRO A 387 8.13 -3.08 -22.39
C PRO A 387 6.67 -3.54 -22.46
N ALA A 388 6.37 -4.76 -21.99
CA ALA A 388 5.00 -5.28 -22.00
C ALA A 388 4.08 -4.53 -21.04
N ILE A 389 4.55 -4.18 -19.82
CA ILE A 389 3.77 -3.39 -18.87
C ILE A 389 3.43 -2.01 -19.43
N SER A 390 4.36 -1.40 -20.17
CA SER A 390 4.18 -0.06 -20.71
C SER A 390 2.97 0.06 -21.65
N GLU A 391 2.54 -1.04 -22.27
CA GLU A 391 1.33 -1.10 -23.11
C GLU A 391 0.02 -0.86 -22.34
N TYR A 392 0.05 -0.97 -21.00
CA TYR A 392 -1.12 -0.78 -20.14
C TYR A 392 -1.12 0.58 -19.45
N CYS A 393 -0.08 1.40 -19.63
CA CYS A 393 0.07 2.68 -18.96
C CYS A 393 -1.07 3.65 -19.32
N PHE A 394 -1.77 4.17 -18.32
CA PHE A 394 -2.94 5.05 -18.43
C PHE A 394 -4.09 4.53 -19.28
N ARG A 395 -4.18 3.21 -19.50
CA ARG A 395 -5.20 2.63 -20.38
C ARG A 395 -6.64 2.95 -19.95
N LYS A 396 -6.87 3.13 -18.64
CA LYS A 396 -8.19 3.46 -18.08
C LYS A 396 -8.53 4.93 -18.29
N GLU A 397 -7.55 5.81 -18.13
CA GLU A 397 -7.71 7.27 -18.20
C GLU A 397 -7.71 7.77 -19.65
N ASP A 398 -6.83 7.23 -20.49
CA ASP A 398 -6.71 7.59 -21.90
C ASP A 398 -6.13 6.43 -22.72
N PRO A 399 -6.99 5.62 -23.39
CA PRO A 399 -6.55 4.51 -24.23
C PRO A 399 -5.61 4.90 -25.37
N GLY A 400 -5.56 6.18 -25.77
CA GLY A 400 -4.69 6.68 -26.82
C GLY A 400 -3.28 7.06 -26.35
N PHE A 401 -3.02 7.09 -25.04
CA PHE A 401 -1.74 7.54 -24.48
C PHE A 401 -0.54 6.78 -25.04
N VAL A 402 -0.56 5.45 -24.98
CA VAL A 402 0.55 4.59 -25.43
C VAL A 402 0.81 4.79 -26.92
N GLY A 403 -0.25 4.85 -27.73
CA GLY A 403 -0.15 5.09 -29.16
C GLY A 403 0.56 6.41 -29.48
N ARG A 404 0.12 7.50 -28.83
CA ARG A 404 0.73 8.83 -29.00
C ARG A 404 2.18 8.87 -28.54
N ALA A 405 2.49 8.26 -27.40
CA ALA A 405 3.85 8.23 -26.87
C ALA A 405 4.82 7.52 -27.83
N LYS A 406 4.39 6.40 -28.41
CA LYS A 406 5.18 5.68 -29.43
C LYS A 406 5.32 6.47 -30.74
N GLU A 407 4.22 7.04 -31.23
CA GLU A 407 4.21 7.79 -32.49
C GLU A 407 5.07 9.05 -32.41
N TRP A 408 5.01 9.77 -31.29
CA TRP A 408 5.72 11.04 -31.11
C TRP A 408 7.11 10.89 -30.50
N GLY A 409 7.53 9.66 -30.17
CA GLY A 409 8.85 9.37 -29.58
C GLY A 409 8.99 9.86 -28.13
N GLY A 410 7.89 9.89 -27.37
CA GLY A 410 7.82 10.39 -26.01
C GLY A 410 7.14 11.75 -25.89
N GLY A 411 7.32 12.39 -24.72
CA GLY A 411 6.68 13.65 -24.39
C GLY A 411 6.52 13.84 -22.89
N PHE A 412 5.50 14.60 -22.49
CA PHE A 412 5.27 14.96 -21.10
C PHE A 412 3.89 14.56 -20.60
N ILE A 413 3.80 14.28 -19.31
CA ILE A 413 2.54 14.05 -18.60
C ILE A 413 2.20 15.32 -17.81
N VAL A 414 0.93 15.75 -17.85
CA VAL A 414 0.43 16.82 -16.98
C VAL A 414 -0.68 16.28 -16.08
N ALA A 415 -0.64 16.54 -14.78
CA ALA A 415 -1.57 16.00 -13.79
C ALA A 415 -1.99 17.02 -12.73
N GLY A 416 -3.05 16.67 -12.00
CA GLY A 416 -3.59 17.46 -10.90
C GLY A 416 -2.80 17.33 -9.60
N ASP A 417 -3.53 17.47 -8.49
CA ASP A 417 -3.03 17.27 -7.13
C ASP A 417 -2.85 15.77 -6.81
N ASN A 418 -1.99 15.45 -5.85
CA ASN A 418 -1.76 14.08 -5.34
C ASN A 418 -1.45 13.02 -6.44
N TYR A 419 -0.66 13.39 -7.45
CA TYR A 419 -0.30 12.47 -8.54
C TYR A 419 0.64 11.35 -8.07
N GLY A 420 0.28 10.10 -8.38
CA GLY A 420 1.06 8.91 -8.04
C GLY A 420 0.75 8.33 -6.67
N GLN A 421 -0.46 8.50 -6.16
CA GLN A 421 -0.86 7.95 -4.86
C GLN A 421 -0.99 6.41 -4.86
N GLY A 422 -0.90 5.81 -3.68
CA GLY A 422 -1.11 4.37 -3.48
C GLY A 422 0.18 3.56 -3.40
N SER A 423 0.23 2.43 -4.13
CA SER A 423 1.28 1.43 -4.00
C SER A 423 2.67 1.94 -4.44
N SER A 424 3.73 1.53 -3.74
CA SER A 424 5.14 1.91 -3.93
C SER A 424 5.79 1.39 -5.24
N ARG A 425 4.98 0.84 -6.16
CA ARG A 425 5.46 0.21 -7.40
C ARG A 425 6.32 1.14 -8.24
N GLU A 426 7.55 0.71 -8.48
CA GLU A 426 8.49 1.43 -9.34
C GLU A 426 8.09 1.39 -10.82
N HIS A 427 7.32 0.38 -11.22
CA HIS A 427 6.75 0.25 -12.57
C HIS A 427 5.96 1.49 -13.02
N ALA A 428 5.37 2.23 -12.08
CA ALA A 428 4.69 3.48 -12.37
C ALA A 428 5.62 4.58 -12.89
N ALA A 429 6.94 4.51 -12.63
CA ALA A 429 7.95 5.38 -13.22
C ALA A 429 8.62 4.73 -14.46
N LEU A 430 8.89 3.42 -14.39
CA LEU A 430 9.55 2.69 -15.48
C LEU A 430 8.70 2.58 -16.76
N ALA A 431 7.38 2.42 -16.64
CA ALA A 431 6.49 2.34 -17.80
C ALA A 431 6.42 3.66 -18.58
N PRO A 432 6.21 4.83 -17.95
CA PRO A 432 6.40 6.12 -18.62
C PRO A 432 7.80 6.32 -19.20
N LEU A 433 8.86 5.93 -18.49
CA LEU A 433 10.24 6.04 -19.00
C LEU A 433 10.42 5.22 -20.30
N GLN A 434 9.91 4.00 -20.32
CA GLN A 434 9.92 3.11 -21.49
C GLN A 434 9.19 3.71 -22.70
N LEU A 435 8.19 4.55 -22.45
CA LEU A 435 7.42 5.28 -23.47
C LEU A 435 8.03 6.64 -23.84
N GLY A 436 9.24 6.95 -23.37
CA GLY A 436 9.96 8.17 -23.71
C GLY A 436 9.55 9.40 -22.90
N VAL A 437 8.86 9.23 -21.77
CA VAL A 437 8.55 10.35 -20.87
C VAL A 437 9.82 10.82 -20.16
N ARG A 438 10.10 12.12 -20.23
CA ARG A 438 11.29 12.74 -19.61
C ARG A 438 10.98 13.74 -18.50
N ALA A 439 9.77 14.27 -18.47
CA ALA A 439 9.29 15.13 -17.40
C ALA A 439 7.80 14.91 -17.14
N VAL A 440 7.40 15.12 -15.88
CA VAL A 440 6.01 15.09 -15.44
C VAL A 440 5.72 16.40 -14.74
N PHE A 441 4.61 17.04 -15.07
CA PHE A 441 4.14 18.27 -14.47
C PHE A 441 2.89 17.99 -13.63
N ALA A 442 2.89 18.30 -12.35
CA ALA A 442 1.71 18.08 -11.50
C ALA A 442 1.49 19.23 -10.53
N LYS A 443 0.26 19.42 -10.03
CA LYS A 443 0.03 20.40 -8.94
C LYS A 443 0.69 19.96 -7.64
N ALA A 444 0.71 18.65 -7.38
CA ALA A 444 1.52 18.02 -6.34
C ALA A 444 1.77 16.55 -6.67
N PHE A 445 2.79 15.97 -6.03
CA PHE A 445 3.17 14.57 -6.18
C PHE A 445 3.04 13.82 -4.86
N HIS A 446 2.65 12.56 -4.93
CA HIS A 446 2.80 11.65 -3.79
C HIS A 446 4.29 11.30 -3.57
N ARG A 447 4.75 11.30 -2.32
CA ARG A 447 6.17 11.24 -1.92
C ARG A 447 6.95 10.10 -2.59
N ILE A 448 6.46 8.87 -2.46
CA ILE A 448 7.15 7.67 -2.98
C ILE A 448 7.25 7.72 -4.51
N HIS A 449 6.19 8.15 -5.18
CA HIS A 449 6.19 8.21 -6.64
C HIS A 449 7.13 9.30 -7.17
N ARG A 450 7.16 10.48 -6.52
CA ARG A 450 8.15 11.53 -6.81
C ARG A 450 9.58 10.99 -6.75
N ARG A 451 9.91 10.23 -5.70
CA ARG A 451 11.23 9.59 -5.55
C ARG A 451 11.50 8.59 -6.67
N ASN A 452 10.53 7.74 -7.02
CA ASN A 452 10.68 6.78 -8.12
C ASN A 452 10.93 7.47 -9.47
N LEU A 453 10.30 8.62 -9.74
CA LEU A 453 10.58 9.42 -10.95
C LEU A 453 12.04 9.90 -10.99
N ILE A 454 12.51 10.49 -9.89
CA ILE A 454 13.88 11.01 -9.73
C ILE A 454 14.91 9.87 -9.86
N ASN A 455 14.69 8.75 -9.17
CA ASN A 455 15.55 7.57 -9.22
C ASN A 455 15.72 7.04 -10.66
N ASN A 456 14.70 7.22 -11.49
CA ASN A 456 14.69 6.79 -12.89
C ASN A 456 14.94 7.94 -13.89
N GLY A 457 15.42 9.10 -13.44
CA GLY A 457 15.85 10.20 -14.31
C GLY A 457 14.70 10.95 -15.02
N ILE A 458 13.46 10.81 -14.54
CA ILE A 458 12.32 11.63 -14.98
C ILE A 458 12.24 12.85 -14.07
N VAL A 459 12.11 14.05 -14.66
CA VAL A 459 12.05 15.32 -13.89
C VAL A 459 10.61 15.61 -13.44
N PRO A 460 10.27 15.57 -12.13
CA PRO A 460 8.97 16.00 -11.65
C PRO A 460 8.97 17.51 -11.40
N VAL A 461 8.03 18.24 -12.01
CA VAL A 461 7.89 19.70 -11.89
C VAL A 461 6.54 20.02 -11.27
N VAL A 462 6.55 20.78 -10.17
CA VAL A 462 5.34 21.29 -9.54
C VAL A 462 4.84 22.52 -10.31
N ILE A 463 3.57 22.54 -10.67
CA ILE A 463 2.98 23.63 -11.46
C ILE A 463 1.75 24.24 -10.79
N GLY A 464 1.55 25.55 -10.98
CA GLY A 464 0.36 26.25 -10.50
C GLY A 464 -0.89 26.00 -11.35
N LYS A 465 -2.05 26.43 -10.83
CA LYS A 465 -3.36 26.32 -11.51
C LYS A 465 -3.36 26.97 -12.90
N ASP A 466 -2.68 28.11 -13.05
CA ASP A 466 -2.65 28.87 -14.30
C ASP A 466 -1.94 28.12 -15.42
N LEU A 467 -0.81 27.47 -15.11
CA LEU A 467 -0.07 26.64 -16.06
C LEU A 467 -0.81 25.31 -16.33
N TYR A 468 -1.39 24.70 -15.30
CA TYR A 468 -2.23 23.51 -15.46
C TYR A 468 -3.40 23.77 -16.44
N ALA A 469 -4.03 24.95 -16.39
CA ALA A 469 -5.10 25.34 -17.31
C ALA A 469 -4.65 25.50 -18.78
N LYS A 470 -3.34 25.54 -19.05
CA LYS A 470 -2.78 25.55 -20.42
C LYS A 470 -2.54 24.14 -20.98
N ALA A 471 -2.69 23.10 -20.16
CA ALA A 471 -2.41 21.74 -20.57
C ALA A 471 -3.46 21.24 -21.57
N VAL A 472 -3.01 20.96 -22.79
CA VAL A 472 -3.82 20.38 -23.86
C VAL A 472 -2.98 19.34 -24.56
N VAL A 473 -3.53 18.14 -24.78
CA VAL A 473 -2.84 17.05 -25.49
C VAL A 473 -2.33 17.53 -26.85
N GLY A 474 -1.07 17.21 -27.16
CA GLY A 474 -0.39 17.58 -28.40
C GLY A 474 0.32 18.94 -28.37
N VAL A 475 0.01 19.83 -27.40
CA VAL A 475 0.73 21.11 -27.25
C VAL A 475 2.16 20.85 -26.80
N THR A 476 3.12 21.52 -27.44
CA THR A 476 4.54 21.43 -27.07
C THR A 476 4.83 22.31 -25.86
N TRP A 477 5.44 21.70 -24.84
CA TRP A 477 6.03 22.39 -23.71
C TRP A 477 7.55 22.26 -23.80
N ARG A 478 8.26 23.16 -23.12
CA ARG A 478 9.72 23.14 -23.06
C ARG A 478 10.24 23.53 -21.68
N LEU A 479 11.29 22.85 -21.24
CA LEU A 479 12.14 23.21 -20.13
C LEU A 479 13.48 23.68 -20.73
N PRO A 480 13.66 24.98 -21.02
CA PRO A 480 14.76 25.46 -21.87
C PRO A 480 16.13 25.39 -21.19
N ARG A 481 16.20 25.30 -19.86
CA ARG A 481 17.44 25.32 -19.07
C ARG A 481 17.44 24.27 -17.95
N VAL A 482 16.76 23.14 -18.15
CA VAL A 482 16.47 22.16 -17.10
C VAL A 482 17.72 21.69 -16.35
N ARG A 483 18.83 21.46 -17.05
CA ARG A 483 20.07 20.99 -16.43
C ARG A 483 20.67 22.05 -15.52
N GLN A 484 20.70 23.30 -15.98
CA GLN A 484 21.21 24.43 -15.21
C GLN A 484 20.31 24.72 -14.00
N GLU A 485 19.00 24.81 -14.19
CA GLU A 485 18.05 25.16 -13.13
C GLU A 485 18.01 24.09 -12.04
N ILE A 486 18.12 22.80 -12.41
CA ILE A 486 18.31 21.73 -11.41
C ILE A 486 19.62 21.90 -10.66
N ALA A 487 20.74 22.21 -11.33
CA ALA A 487 22.03 22.38 -10.66
C ALA A 487 22.04 23.57 -9.69
N GLU A 488 21.43 24.70 -10.07
CA GLU A 488 21.31 25.90 -9.24
C GLU A 488 20.37 25.69 -8.06
N GLY A 489 19.31 24.87 -8.24
CA GLY A 489 18.38 24.50 -7.18
C GLY A 489 17.20 25.46 -7.00
N GLU A 490 17.00 26.39 -7.93
CA GLU A 490 15.97 27.42 -7.84
C GLU A 490 14.98 27.37 -9.02
N GLY A 491 13.74 26.96 -8.73
CA GLY A 491 12.62 27.04 -9.67
C GLY A 491 12.79 26.22 -10.95
N MET A 492 11.81 26.33 -11.84
CA MET A 492 11.86 25.66 -13.14
C MET A 492 11.16 26.54 -14.18
N THR A 493 11.85 26.91 -15.25
CA THR A 493 11.22 27.67 -16.34
C THR A 493 10.44 26.72 -17.24
N VAL A 494 9.14 26.98 -17.43
CA VAL A 494 8.31 26.21 -18.36
C VAL A 494 7.84 27.12 -19.49
N GLU A 495 8.14 26.77 -20.73
CA GLU A 495 7.69 27.49 -21.92
C GLU A 495 6.54 26.73 -22.59
N VAL A 496 5.42 27.41 -22.82
CA VAL A 496 4.24 26.89 -23.53
C VAL A 496 3.82 27.89 -24.59
N ASN A 497 3.83 27.49 -25.87
CA ASN A 497 3.49 28.37 -27.00
C ASN A 497 4.26 29.72 -26.99
N GLY A 498 5.53 29.71 -26.58
CA GLY A 498 6.38 30.90 -26.51
C GLY A 498 6.12 31.81 -25.29
N GLN A 499 5.19 31.46 -24.41
CA GLN A 499 4.98 32.12 -23.12
C GLN A 499 5.73 31.39 -22.01
N ARG A 500 6.32 32.15 -21.09
CA ARG A 500 7.04 31.62 -19.93
C ARG A 500 6.14 31.56 -18.70
N PHE A 501 6.24 30.44 -18.00
CA PHE A 501 5.57 30.15 -16.75
C PHE A 501 6.59 29.65 -15.72
N GLU A 502 6.25 29.85 -14.45
CA GLU A 502 7.04 29.34 -13.33
C GLU A 502 6.54 27.95 -12.93
N GLY A 503 7.45 26.98 -12.96
CA GLY A 503 7.37 25.71 -12.25
C GLY A 503 8.24 25.75 -11.01
N ARG A 504 7.98 24.84 -10.08
CA ARG A 504 8.69 24.72 -8.81
C ARG A 504 9.20 23.30 -8.62
N HIS A 505 10.25 23.17 -7.82
CA HIS A 505 10.70 21.90 -7.28
C HIS A 505 11.26 22.13 -5.88
N SER A 506 11.36 21.06 -5.10
CA SER A 506 11.95 21.03 -3.76
C SER A 506 12.99 19.91 -3.69
N PHE A 507 13.90 19.90 -4.66
CA PHE A 507 14.91 18.85 -4.79
C PHE A 507 15.98 19.02 -3.71
N THR A 508 16.31 17.95 -3.01
CA THR A 508 17.50 17.94 -2.14
C THR A 508 18.78 17.94 -2.97
N ASP A 509 19.92 18.21 -2.34
CA ASP A 509 21.24 18.17 -3.00
C ASP A 509 21.51 16.84 -3.69
N LEU A 510 21.19 15.73 -3.01
CA LEU A 510 21.30 14.40 -3.60
C LEU A 510 20.35 14.26 -4.79
N GLU A 511 19.07 14.62 -4.66
CA GLU A 511 18.10 14.49 -5.75
C GLU A 511 18.52 15.26 -7.01
N ARG A 512 19.11 16.46 -6.83
CA ARG A 512 19.69 17.23 -7.92
C ARG A 512 20.83 16.45 -8.59
N GLN A 513 21.75 15.91 -7.80
CA GLN A 513 22.86 15.10 -8.30
C GLN A 513 22.34 13.87 -9.07
N LEU A 514 21.37 13.14 -8.53
CA LEU A 514 20.77 11.98 -9.18
C LEU A 514 20.20 12.35 -10.55
N LEU A 515 19.41 13.44 -10.65
CA LEU A 515 18.84 13.87 -11.93
C LEU A 515 19.92 14.27 -12.95
N LEU A 516 20.97 14.98 -12.52
CA LEU A 516 22.07 15.42 -13.38
C LEU A 516 22.90 14.26 -13.94
N GLU A 517 23.00 13.16 -13.19
CA GLU A 517 23.73 11.94 -13.56
C GLU A 517 22.83 10.89 -14.25
N GLY A 518 21.53 11.19 -14.42
CA GLY A 518 20.58 10.33 -15.12
C GLY A 518 19.96 9.25 -14.25
N GLY A 519 19.82 9.47 -12.95
CA GLY A 519 19.12 8.60 -12.00
C GLY A 519 20.05 7.84 -11.06
N LEU A 520 19.44 7.15 -10.09
CA LEU A 520 20.12 6.52 -8.96
C LEU A 520 21.10 5.42 -9.40
N LEU A 521 20.70 4.56 -10.32
CA LEU A 521 21.56 3.45 -10.78
C LEU A 521 22.83 3.94 -11.49
N ARG A 522 22.73 5.06 -12.24
CA ARG A 522 23.88 5.65 -12.93
C ARG A 522 24.82 6.33 -11.95
N HIS A 523 24.26 7.09 -11.01
CA HIS A 523 25.01 7.72 -9.94
C HIS A 523 25.88 6.72 -9.17
N LEU A 524 25.29 5.62 -8.72
CA LEU A 524 26.03 4.59 -7.98
C LEU A 524 27.14 3.94 -8.82
N LYS A 525 26.96 3.79 -10.13
CA LYS A 525 28.00 3.25 -11.03
C LYS A 525 29.14 4.22 -11.29
N SER A 526 28.92 5.53 -11.20
CA SER A 526 29.99 6.52 -11.30
C SER A 526 30.72 6.78 -9.98
N SER A 527 30.08 6.46 -8.85
CA SER A 527 30.64 6.62 -7.51
C SER A 527 31.34 5.38 -6.95
N ALA A 528 31.15 4.21 -7.58
CA ALA A 528 31.85 2.95 -7.30
C ALA A 528 33.14 2.85 -8.12
#